data_AF-A0A660WNH9-F1
#
_entry.id   AF-A0A660WNH9-F1
#
_cell.length_a   1.000
_cell.length_b   1.000
_cell.length_c   1.000
_cell.angle_alpha   90.00
_cell.angle_beta   90.00
_cell.angle_gamma   90.00
#
_symmetry.space_group_name_H-M   'P 1'
#
loop_
_entity.id
_entity.type
_entity.pdbx_description
1 polymer ?
#
loop_
_entity_poly.entity_id
_entity_poly.type
_entity_poly.pdbx_seq_one_letter_code
_entity_poly.pdbx_strand_id
1 'polypeptide(L)'
;MATSVINPVVNGAKKLYQEAVGKVETALSEYGESKKVEFPDTAYSLPLIYALTAKKINTLGELRKVLDEIAGLIPQEVSDIKQVLDAGACALLAEEAIEAVRYLQPNPYTSPWIGFVPDRIIRELGIKLVDGRIPGIALIVGAPESPEISVKIIRELQERNILSLVVGSSSHGNMAEQLLDNGVELSLDTYIVPLGEEVSSCAHAANLAVRAAMTFGGISPDKDGPERIVKYCQERVPVFILVLGEDENERGNLLVDEKFATAAGALNLNFPVITPLDIPEVPGAIFPNVETDKIVPRALEIKGIKVKFKKMPIPVPYGSGFEGERVRKANMWVELGGRGKPSVELLVMRNMDEIEDGKVEIIGPDIDEIAEGSSLPFAFVVEVAGKKMHKDFENVLERHIHHFLSCINGVMHTGQRTILWHRISKEAYEAGLRLKHLAKVVELKLKDEFSAIVDKVQVTIATDEQKVRELIKFAEPIFKERDDRILGMTDEEVDVFFSCVLCQSYAPNHVCIVSPERLGLCGAYTWIDCKASYEMNPKGANQPIEKGNVIDPERGEWEGINKFVYEKSNRAIERVHHYSIMSYPETSCGCFECIVGVIPEANGVMIVNR
;
A
#
# COMPACT_ATOMS: atom_id res chain seq x y z
N MET A 1 -7.89 -14.05 35.06
CA MET A 1 -6.54 -14.05 34.45
C MET A 1 -5.53 -14.56 35.46
N ALA A 2 -4.51 -15.27 35.02
CA ALA A 2 -3.43 -15.70 35.90
C ALA A 2 -2.61 -14.49 36.39
N THR A 3 -2.14 -14.52 37.64
CA THR A 3 -1.28 -13.47 38.23
C THR A 3 -0.02 -13.21 37.39
N SER A 4 0.42 -14.22 36.62
CA SER A 4 1.52 -14.15 35.67
C SER A 4 1.29 -13.21 34.48
N VAL A 5 0.08 -12.74 34.23
CA VAL A 5 -0.23 -11.70 33.21
C VAL A 5 -0.52 -10.36 33.86
N ILE A 6 -1.27 -10.37 34.97
CA ILE A 6 -1.73 -9.17 35.65
C ILE A 6 -0.55 -8.33 36.15
N ASN A 7 0.42 -8.97 36.81
CA ASN A 7 1.56 -8.26 37.39
C ASN A 7 2.46 -7.62 36.32
N PRO A 8 2.86 -8.34 35.24
CA PRO A 8 3.59 -7.73 34.13
C PRO A 8 2.87 -6.52 33.51
N VAL A 9 1.56 -6.60 33.26
CA VAL A 9 0.80 -5.47 32.70
C VAL A 9 0.86 -4.23 33.61
N VAL A 10 0.58 -4.39 34.90
CA VAL A 10 0.58 -3.26 35.84
C VAL A 10 1.99 -2.69 36.03
N ASN A 11 3.01 -3.54 36.09
CA ASN A 11 4.40 -3.11 36.22
C ASN A 11 4.90 -2.39 34.96
N GLY A 12 4.57 -2.92 33.78
CA GLY A 12 4.92 -2.32 32.50
C GLY A 12 4.24 -0.96 32.31
N ALA A 13 2.95 -0.86 32.65
CA ALA A 13 2.22 0.41 32.64
C ALA A 13 2.86 1.44 33.57
N LYS A 14 3.27 1.04 34.78
CA LYS A 14 4.00 1.93 35.71
C LYS A 14 5.33 2.38 35.13
N LYS A 15 6.10 1.48 34.52
CA LYS A 15 7.41 1.77 33.95
C LYS A 15 7.30 2.75 32.77
N LEU A 16 6.41 2.49 31.82
CA LEU A 16 6.14 3.38 30.68
C LEU A 16 5.60 4.73 31.13
N TYR A 17 4.69 4.76 32.10
CA TYR A 17 4.20 6.01 32.69
C TYR A 17 5.31 6.83 33.33
N GLN A 18 6.17 6.20 34.14
CA GLN A 18 7.30 6.88 34.79
C GLN A 18 8.31 7.39 33.78
N GLU A 19 8.59 6.63 32.72
CA GLU A 19 9.44 7.08 31.61
C GLU A 19 8.84 8.30 30.90
N ALA A 20 7.54 8.27 30.56
CA ALA A 20 6.85 9.38 29.93
C ALA A 20 6.91 10.66 30.79
N VAL A 21 6.63 10.54 32.09
CA VAL A 21 6.77 11.66 33.03
C VAL A 21 8.21 12.17 33.06
N GLY A 22 9.21 11.29 33.17
CA GLY A 22 10.62 11.69 33.18
C GLY A 22 11.06 12.45 31.93
N LYS A 23 10.66 11.96 30.75
CA LYS A 23 10.93 12.62 29.46
C LYS A 23 10.23 13.98 29.34
N VAL A 24 8.95 14.06 29.73
CA VAL A 24 8.20 15.34 29.73
C VAL A 24 8.77 16.34 30.72
N GLU A 25 9.17 15.94 31.93
CA GLU A 25 9.76 16.84 32.93
C GLU A 25 11.13 17.38 32.48
N THR A 26 11.93 16.54 31.82
CA THR A 26 13.20 16.97 31.22
C THR A 26 12.95 17.98 30.10
N ALA A 27 12.00 17.70 29.21
CA ALA A 27 11.62 18.63 28.14
C ALA A 27 11.02 19.94 28.68
N LEU A 28 10.22 19.89 29.75
CA LEU A 28 9.68 21.08 30.42
C LEU A 28 10.80 21.97 30.98
N SER A 29 11.81 21.35 31.59
CA SER A 29 12.97 22.05 32.13
C SER A 29 13.81 22.73 31.04
N GLU A 30 13.89 22.11 29.85
CA GLU A 30 14.67 22.61 28.71
C GLU A 30 13.93 23.67 27.87
N TYR A 31 12.64 23.44 27.59
CA TYR A 31 11.88 24.23 26.61
C TYR A 31 10.75 25.09 27.22
N GLY A 32 10.35 24.82 28.46
CA GLY A 32 9.26 25.50 29.15
C GLY A 32 7.85 25.00 28.79
N GLU A 33 6.86 25.38 29.60
CA GLU A 33 5.46 24.89 29.49
C GLU A 33 4.78 25.24 28.15
N SER A 34 5.11 26.40 27.57
CA SER A 34 4.46 26.91 26.35
C SER A 34 5.02 26.32 25.05
N LYS A 35 6.07 25.49 25.13
CA LYS A 35 6.64 24.83 23.95
C LYS A 35 5.56 23.98 23.26
N LYS A 36 5.39 24.21 21.97
CA LYS A 36 4.44 23.48 21.13
C LYS A 36 4.84 22.00 21.01
N VAL A 37 3.84 21.13 21.12
CA VAL A 37 3.98 19.68 20.92
C VAL A 37 2.98 19.25 19.84
N GLU A 38 3.47 18.64 18.77
CA GLU A 38 2.64 18.15 17.68
C GLU A 38 3.37 17.05 16.89
N PHE A 39 2.59 16.17 16.26
CA PHE A 39 3.09 15.31 15.20
C PHE A 39 3.00 16.02 13.84
N PRO A 40 3.82 15.64 12.85
CA PRO A 40 3.77 16.23 11.52
C PRO A 40 2.47 15.86 10.78
N ASP A 41 1.93 16.81 10.01
CA ASP A 41 0.85 16.58 9.04
C ASP A 41 -0.40 15.86 9.60
N THR A 42 -0.83 16.24 10.81
CA THR A 42 -2.05 15.75 11.44
C THR A 42 -3.00 16.88 11.86
N ALA A 43 -4.29 16.69 11.62
CA ALA A 43 -5.34 17.58 12.13
C ALA A 43 -5.76 17.24 13.57
N TYR A 44 -5.27 16.12 14.11
CA TYR A 44 -5.76 15.50 15.34
C TYR A 44 -4.85 15.69 16.55
N SER A 45 -3.90 16.65 16.53
CA SER A 45 -3.00 16.94 17.67
C SER A 45 -2.21 15.67 18.05
N LEU A 46 -2.31 15.17 19.30
CA LEU A 46 -1.83 13.86 19.74
C LEU A 46 -3.01 12.87 19.64
N PRO A 47 -3.11 12.08 18.55
CA PRO A 47 -4.39 11.51 18.18
C PRO A 47 -4.91 10.44 19.14
N LEU A 48 -4.05 9.68 19.82
CA LEU A 48 -4.48 8.65 20.77
C LEU A 48 -4.99 9.28 22.07
N ILE A 49 -4.24 10.23 22.62
CA ILE A 49 -4.66 11.05 23.77
C ILE A 49 -5.96 11.76 23.44
N TYR A 50 -6.04 12.42 22.28
CA TYR A 50 -7.25 13.14 21.90
C TYR A 50 -8.44 12.21 21.74
N ALA A 51 -8.26 11.06 21.05
CA ALA A 51 -9.30 10.07 20.85
C ALA A 51 -9.82 9.46 22.15
N LEU A 52 -8.95 9.16 23.12
CA LEU A 52 -9.34 8.45 24.34
C LEU A 52 -9.73 9.36 25.50
N THR A 53 -9.28 10.61 25.50
CA THR A 53 -9.54 11.56 26.61
C THR A 53 -10.42 12.75 26.23
N ALA A 54 -10.72 12.94 24.93
CA ALA A 54 -11.38 14.13 24.38
C ALA A 54 -10.61 15.45 24.64
N LYS A 55 -9.32 15.38 25.01
CA LYS A 55 -8.47 16.55 25.27
C LYS A 55 -7.49 16.77 24.14
N LYS A 56 -7.56 17.96 23.54
CA LYS A 56 -6.62 18.40 22.51
C LYS A 56 -5.38 19.00 23.18
N ILE A 57 -4.20 18.48 22.86
CA ILE A 57 -2.93 18.85 23.50
C ILE A 57 -2.03 19.54 22.49
N ASN A 58 -1.62 20.77 22.78
CA ASN A 58 -0.81 21.59 21.89
C ASN A 58 0.49 22.05 22.54
N THR A 59 0.65 21.88 23.85
CA THR A 59 1.83 22.36 24.60
C THR A 59 2.37 21.31 25.59
N LEU A 60 3.64 21.44 25.99
CA LEU A 60 4.24 20.56 26.99
C LEU A 60 3.54 20.64 28.35
N GLY A 61 3.11 21.83 28.77
CA GLY A 61 2.36 22.00 30.02
C GLY A 61 1.01 21.28 30.01
N GLU A 62 0.32 21.26 28.87
CA GLU A 62 -0.92 20.49 28.69
C GLU A 62 -0.66 18.98 28.70
N LEU A 63 0.40 18.52 28.01
CA LEU A 63 0.79 17.11 27.99
C LEU A 63 1.08 16.59 29.40
N ARG A 64 1.81 17.37 30.21
CA ARG A 64 2.11 17.01 31.60
C ARG A 64 0.86 16.86 32.47
N LYS A 65 -0.12 17.77 32.32
CA LYS A 65 -1.40 17.70 33.06
C LYS A 65 -2.19 16.45 32.69
N VAL A 66 -2.21 16.05 31.42
CA VAL A 66 -2.86 14.81 31.01
C VAL A 66 -2.17 13.59 31.63
N LEU A 67 -0.83 13.59 31.75
CA LEU A 67 -0.12 12.51 32.44
C LEU A 67 -0.59 12.35 33.90
N ASP A 68 -0.79 13.44 34.64
CA ASP A 68 -1.32 13.35 36.03
C ASP A 68 -2.70 12.69 36.11
N GLU A 69 -3.54 12.91 35.10
CA GLU A 69 -4.88 12.34 35.06
C GLU A 69 -4.88 10.84 34.71
N ILE A 70 -4.08 10.43 33.72
CA ILE A 70 -4.02 9.03 33.30
C ILE A 70 -3.31 8.15 34.34
N ALA A 71 -2.54 8.73 35.26
CA ALA A 71 -1.95 8.01 36.39
C ALA A 71 -2.99 7.21 37.20
N GLY A 72 -4.23 7.73 37.27
CA GLY A 72 -5.35 7.06 37.94
C GLY A 72 -5.84 5.79 37.25
N LEU A 73 -5.45 5.55 36.00
CA LEU A 73 -5.76 4.32 35.27
C LEU A 73 -4.89 3.13 35.71
N ILE A 74 -3.78 3.39 36.40
CA ILE A 74 -2.94 2.32 36.95
C ILE A 74 -3.53 1.90 38.31
N PRO A 75 -4.09 0.69 38.43
CA PRO A 75 -4.70 0.24 39.67
C PRO A 75 -3.64 -0.04 40.75
N GLN A 76 -3.96 0.27 42.01
CA GLN A 76 -3.15 -0.18 43.14
C GLN A 76 -3.32 -1.68 43.40
N GLU A 77 -4.56 -2.17 43.28
CA GLU A 77 -4.92 -3.58 43.37
C GLU A 77 -5.84 -3.93 42.20
N VAL A 78 -5.61 -5.10 41.59
CA VAL A 78 -6.41 -5.60 40.47
C VAL A 78 -7.45 -6.57 40.99
N SER A 79 -8.71 -6.21 40.79
CA SER A 79 -9.89 -6.97 41.21
C SER A 79 -10.69 -7.51 40.02
N ASP A 80 -10.55 -6.91 38.83
CA ASP A 80 -11.22 -7.35 37.61
C ASP A 80 -10.36 -7.16 36.34
N ILE A 81 -10.88 -7.64 35.21
CA ILE A 81 -10.22 -7.52 33.90
C ILE A 81 -10.17 -6.07 33.39
N LYS A 82 -11.14 -5.23 33.77
CA LYS A 82 -11.23 -3.84 33.30
C LYS A 82 -10.03 -3.05 33.82
N GLN A 83 -9.65 -3.24 35.07
CA GLN A 83 -8.48 -2.57 35.65
C GLN A 83 -7.16 -2.96 34.98
N VAL A 84 -7.03 -4.19 34.46
CA VAL A 84 -5.88 -4.62 33.64
C VAL A 84 -5.86 -3.86 32.31
N LEU A 85 -7.03 -3.74 31.69
CA LEU A 85 -7.20 -3.01 30.44
C LEU A 85 -7.00 -1.50 30.61
N ASP A 86 -7.42 -0.91 31.73
CA ASP A 86 -7.20 0.50 32.06
C ASP A 86 -5.70 0.78 32.23
N ALA A 87 -4.95 -0.12 32.90
CA ALA A 87 -3.49 -0.04 32.97
C ALA A 87 -2.84 -0.10 31.56
N GLY A 88 -3.35 -0.96 30.68
CA GLY A 88 -2.90 -1.02 29.29
C GLY A 88 -3.21 0.26 28.50
N ALA A 89 -4.38 0.87 28.72
CA ALA A 89 -4.71 2.16 28.13
C ALA A 89 -3.75 3.27 28.60
N CYS A 90 -3.38 3.26 29.89
CA CYS A 90 -2.35 4.16 30.43
C CYS A 90 -1.00 3.97 29.72
N ALA A 91 -0.59 2.72 29.48
CA ALA A 91 0.65 2.41 28.79
C ALA A 91 0.67 3.03 27.38
N LEU A 92 -0.36 2.79 26.56
CA LEU A 92 -0.47 3.36 25.22
C LEU A 92 -0.45 4.91 25.21
N LEU A 93 -1.14 5.55 26.17
CA LEU A 93 -1.15 7.00 26.30
C LEU A 93 0.21 7.55 26.74
N ALA A 94 0.92 6.83 27.62
CA ALA A 94 2.28 7.17 28.02
C ALA A 94 3.27 7.02 26.85
N GLU A 95 3.13 5.98 26.03
CA GLU A 95 3.92 5.79 24.81
C GLU A 95 3.71 6.93 23.81
N GLU A 96 2.47 7.38 23.58
CA GLU A 96 2.23 8.54 22.71
C GLU A 96 2.87 9.82 23.28
N ALA A 97 2.88 9.99 24.60
CA ALA A 97 3.58 11.11 25.23
C ALA A 97 5.10 11.02 25.05
N ILE A 98 5.70 9.83 25.19
CA ILE A 98 7.13 9.58 24.91
C ILE A 98 7.46 9.97 23.47
N GLU A 99 6.64 9.53 22.52
CA GLU A 99 6.84 9.82 21.11
C GLU A 99 6.62 11.30 20.78
N ALA A 100 5.61 11.95 21.36
CA ALA A 100 5.36 13.38 21.19
C ALA A 100 6.55 14.23 21.67
N VAL A 101 7.21 13.84 22.77
CA VAL A 101 8.45 14.47 23.24
C VAL A 101 9.59 14.23 22.26
N ARG A 102 9.70 13.04 21.67
CA ARG A 102 10.73 12.73 20.64
C ARG A 102 10.64 13.70 19.46
N TYR A 103 9.42 14.05 19.03
CA TYR A 103 9.16 15.01 17.94
C TYR A 103 9.42 16.49 18.28
N LEU A 104 9.83 16.82 19.51
CA LEU A 104 10.41 18.14 19.78
C LEU A 104 11.72 18.35 19.00
N GLN A 105 12.41 17.26 18.68
CA GLN A 105 13.56 17.27 17.79
C GLN A 105 13.09 17.18 16.33
N PRO A 106 13.70 17.94 15.41
CA PRO A 106 13.39 17.82 13.99
C PRO A 106 13.84 16.46 13.45
N ASN A 107 12.94 15.75 12.77
CA ASN A 107 13.19 14.44 12.15
C ASN A 107 13.79 13.40 13.10
N PRO A 108 13.06 13.00 14.17
CA PRO A 108 13.60 12.11 15.20
C PRO A 108 13.82 10.66 14.74
N TYR A 109 13.30 10.29 13.57
CA TYR A 109 13.45 8.97 12.99
C TYR A 109 14.34 9.01 11.76
N THR A 110 15.27 8.06 11.71
CA THR A 110 16.14 7.82 10.56
C THR A 110 15.75 6.51 9.88
N SER A 111 15.93 6.46 8.56
CA SER A 111 15.74 5.24 7.76
C SER A 111 16.38 4.02 8.46
N PRO A 112 15.67 2.89 8.55
CA PRO A 112 14.41 2.59 7.86
C PRO A 112 13.16 3.15 8.52
N TRP A 113 13.24 3.62 9.76
CA TRP A 113 12.09 4.00 10.56
C TRP A 113 11.41 5.28 10.04
N ILE A 114 10.08 5.27 9.98
CA ILE A 114 9.30 6.43 9.55
C ILE A 114 8.63 7.19 10.70
N GLY A 115 8.49 6.57 11.87
CA GLY A 115 7.77 7.14 13.01
C GLY A 115 6.28 7.29 12.77
N PHE A 116 5.78 8.47 13.09
CA PHE A 116 4.39 8.87 12.93
C PHE A 116 3.94 8.82 11.47
N VAL A 117 2.82 8.14 11.22
CA VAL A 117 2.17 8.09 9.90
C VAL A 117 1.26 9.32 9.72
N PRO A 118 1.51 10.22 8.75
CA PRO A 118 0.68 11.40 8.50
C PRO A 118 -0.77 11.11 8.09
N ASP A 119 -1.68 12.06 8.33
CA ASP A 119 -3.11 11.89 7.98
C ASP A 119 -3.33 11.69 6.47
N ARG A 120 -2.45 12.26 5.63
CA ARG A 120 -2.49 12.05 4.18
C ARG A 120 -2.33 10.58 3.81
N ILE A 121 -1.42 9.87 4.49
CA ILE A 121 -1.18 8.44 4.28
C ILE A 121 -2.36 7.62 4.79
N ILE A 122 -2.97 8.02 5.91
CA ILE A 122 -4.18 7.34 6.41
C ILE A 122 -5.34 7.46 5.42
N ARG A 123 -5.54 8.63 4.81
CA ARG A 123 -6.57 8.82 3.77
C ARG A 123 -6.38 7.88 2.59
N GLU A 124 -5.14 7.73 2.14
CA GLU A 124 -4.78 6.77 1.09
C GLU A 124 -5.06 5.32 1.51
N LEU A 125 -4.55 4.90 2.67
CA LEU A 125 -4.72 3.54 3.19
C LEU A 125 -6.19 3.20 3.45
N GLY A 126 -6.97 4.15 3.95
CA GLY A 126 -8.36 3.93 4.30
C GLY A 126 -9.26 3.63 3.11
N ILE A 127 -8.98 4.20 1.94
CA ILE A 127 -9.69 3.81 0.70
C ILE A 127 -9.42 2.34 0.41
N LYS A 128 -8.15 1.92 0.47
CA LYS A 128 -7.71 0.54 0.23
C LYS A 128 -8.30 -0.44 1.27
N LEU A 129 -8.51 0.00 2.51
CA LEU A 129 -9.18 -0.79 3.57
C LEU A 129 -10.69 -0.92 3.34
N VAL A 130 -11.36 0.15 2.91
CA VAL A 130 -12.82 0.19 2.70
C VAL A 130 -13.24 -0.59 1.45
N ASP A 131 -12.47 -0.51 0.37
CA ASP A 131 -12.75 -1.26 -0.87
C ASP A 131 -12.25 -2.72 -0.83
N GLY A 132 -11.52 -3.10 0.23
CA GLY A 132 -11.07 -4.46 0.49
C GLY A 132 -9.77 -4.86 -0.21
N ARG A 133 -9.07 -3.93 -0.88
CA ARG A 133 -7.72 -4.19 -1.41
C ARG A 133 -6.72 -4.52 -0.32
N ILE A 134 -6.84 -3.87 0.85
CA ILE A 134 -6.14 -4.23 2.09
C ILE A 134 -7.20 -4.86 3.01
N PRO A 135 -7.23 -6.18 3.19
CA PRO A 135 -8.26 -6.83 4.02
C PRO A 135 -7.95 -6.75 5.52
N GLY A 136 -6.72 -6.37 5.90
CA GLY A 136 -6.24 -6.40 7.27
C GLY A 136 -4.94 -5.64 7.50
N ILE A 137 -4.63 -5.40 8.77
CA ILE A 137 -3.36 -4.82 9.21
C ILE A 137 -2.72 -5.77 10.25
N ALA A 138 -1.46 -6.13 10.04
CA ALA A 138 -0.63 -6.86 10.99
C ALA A 138 0.30 -5.87 11.70
N LEU A 139 0.16 -5.69 13.02
CA LEU A 139 1.18 -5.02 13.82
C LEU A 139 2.18 -6.06 14.32
N ILE A 140 3.40 -6.01 13.83
CA ILE A 140 4.47 -6.95 14.17
C ILE A 140 5.40 -6.28 15.18
N VAL A 141 5.55 -6.90 16.34
CA VAL A 141 6.36 -6.40 17.46
C VAL A 141 7.51 -7.37 17.72
N GLY A 142 8.75 -6.89 17.56
CA GLY A 142 9.97 -7.68 17.76
C GLY A 142 10.48 -8.35 16.47
N ALA A 143 11.22 -9.45 16.62
CA ALA A 143 11.80 -10.20 15.50
C ALA A 143 11.94 -11.69 15.86
N PRO A 144 11.70 -12.62 14.93
CA PRO A 144 12.01 -14.03 15.15
C PRO A 144 13.52 -14.29 15.18
N GLU A 145 13.89 -15.50 15.60
CA GLU A 145 15.27 -15.97 15.73
C GLU A 145 16.10 -15.97 14.43
N SER A 146 15.46 -15.98 13.27
CA SER A 146 16.12 -16.07 11.96
C SER A 146 15.51 -15.09 10.95
N PRO A 147 16.33 -14.39 10.14
CA PRO A 147 15.84 -13.51 9.08
C PRO A 147 14.98 -14.24 8.03
N GLU A 148 15.26 -15.51 7.76
CA GLU A 148 14.47 -16.33 6.82
C GLU A 148 13.01 -16.47 7.28
N ILE A 149 12.78 -16.58 8.59
CA ILE A 149 11.44 -16.59 9.17
C ILE A 149 10.76 -15.22 8.96
N SER A 150 11.49 -14.12 9.17
CA SER A 150 10.98 -12.77 8.94
C SER A 150 10.52 -12.58 7.50
N VAL A 151 11.36 -12.99 6.54
CA VAL A 151 11.03 -12.94 5.10
C VAL A 151 9.80 -13.80 4.82
N LYS A 152 9.73 -15.03 5.35
CA LYS A 152 8.57 -15.91 5.13
C LYS A 152 7.26 -15.29 5.64
N ILE A 153 7.25 -14.77 6.87
CA ILE A 153 6.05 -14.14 7.46
C ILE A 153 5.63 -12.92 6.64
N ILE A 154 6.57 -12.03 6.28
CA ILE A 154 6.22 -10.80 5.56
C ILE A 154 5.70 -11.09 4.15
N ARG A 155 6.31 -12.06 3.45
CA ARG A 155 5.87 -12.46 2.11
C ARG A 155 4.48 -13.09 2.14
N GLU A 156 4.17 -13.92 3.14
CA GLU A 156 2.82 -14.46 3.30
C GLU A 156 1.77 -13.37 3.59
N LEU A 157 2.13 -12.36 4.38
CA LEU A 157 1.26 -11.20 4.62
C LEU A 157 1.04 -10.39 3.32
N GLN A 158 2.09 -10.14 2.53
CA GLN A 158 2.00 -9.45 1.23
C GLN A 158 1.15 -10.22 0.21
N GLU A 159 1.31 -11.56 0.11
CA GLU A 159 0.47 -12.42 -0.75
C GLU A 159 -1.04 -12.32 -0.43
N ARG A 160 -1.34 -12.01 0.83
CA ARG A 160 -2.69 -11.85 1.35
C ARG A 160 -3.13 -10.37 1.40
N ASN A 161 -2.31 -9.48 0.84
CA ASN A 161 -2.47 -8.03 0.81
C ASN A 161 -2.63 -7.38 2.20
N ILE A 162 -2.08 -7.99 3.23
CA ILE A 162 -2.12 -7.48 4.60
C ILE A 162 -1.06 -6.39 4.77
N LEU A 163 -1.47 -5.21 5.22
CA LEU A 163 -0.56 -4.13 5.57
C LEU A 163 0.21 -4.49 6.84
N SER A 164 1.53 -4.48 6.79
CA SER A 164 2.39 -4.82 7.92
C SER A 164 2.99 -3.54 8.53
N LEU A 165 2.71 -3.30 9.81
CA LEU A 165 3.34 -2.25 10.62
C LEU A 165 4.39 -2.93 11.49
N VAL A 166 5.67 -2.59 11.33
CA VAL A 166 6.79 -3.26 12.03
C VAL A 166 7.33 -2.34 13.12
N VAL A 167 7.42 -2.85 14.34
CA VAL A 167 7.80 -2.09 15.54
C VAL A 167 8.68 -2.93 16.45
N GLY A 168 9.55 -2.27 17.21
CA GLY A 168 10.20 -2.89 18.35
C GLY A 168 11.37 -3.79 17.96
N SER A 169 12.00 -4.33 19.00
CA SER A 169 13.06 -5.32 18.91
C SER A 169 12.77 -6.52 19.82
N SER A 170 13.61 -7.54 19.72
CA SER A 170 13.70 -8.73 20.55
C SER A 170 15.17 -9.02 20.85
N SER A 171 15.47 -10.09 21.56
CA SER A 171 16.84 -10.61 21.72
C SER A 171 17.52 -10.93 20.38
N HIS A 172 16.76 -11.07 19.30
CA HIS A 172 17.23 -11.35 17.94
C HIS A 172 17.31 -10.10 17.03
N GLY A 173 17.23 -8.90 17.62
CA GLY A 173 17.22 -7.63 16.89
C GLY A 173 15.81 -7.20 16.48
N ASN A 174 15.70 -6.46 15.39
CA ASN A 174 14.43 -5.96 14.86
C ASN A 174 14.13 -6.53 13.46
N MET A 175 12.84 -6.75 13.17
CA MET A 175 12.43 -7.38 11.92
C MET A 175 12.69 -6.48 10.71
N ALA A 176 12.64 -5.15 10.85
CA ALA A 176 12.86 -4.23 9.74
C ALA A 176 14.28 -4.35 9.17
N GLU A 177 15.31 -4.41 10.01
CA GLU A 177 16.70 -4.64 9.59
C GLU A 177 16.90 -6.04 9.01
N GLN A 178 16.35 -7.08 9.66
CA GLN A 178 16.39 -8.44 9.12
C GLN A 178 15.81 -8.52 7.69
N LEU A 179 14.74 -7.78 7.40
CA LEU A 179 14.14 -7.71 6.07
C LEU A 179 15.01 -6.95 5.07
N LEU A 180 15.55 -5.79 5.44
CA LEU A 180 16.43 -4.98 4.56
C LEU A 180 17.70 -5.73 4.19
N ASP A 181 18.34 -6.39 5.15
CA ASP A 181 19.56 -7.16 4.94
C ASP A 181 19.32 -8.34 3.99
N ASN A 182 18.07 -8.80 3.88
CA ASN A 182 17.63 -9.84 2.95
C ASN A 182 16.99 -9.26 1.67
N GLY A 183 17.21 -7.98 1.38
CA GLY A 183 16.82 -7.36 0.12
C GLY A 183 15.33 -7.07 -0.03
N VAL A 184 14.54 -7.13 1.05
CA VAL A 184 13.12 -6.78 1.03
C VAL A 184 12.96 -5.25 1.10
N GLU A 185 12.21 -4.70 0.15
CA GLU A 185 11.92 -3.27 0.10
C GLU A 185 10.83 -2.89 1.12
N LEU A 186 11.16 -1.98 2.04
CA LEU A 186 10.24 -1.48 3.06
C LEU A 186 9.63 -0.14 2.61
N SER A 187 8.34 -0.14 2.31
CA SER A 187 7.62 1.06 1.93
C SER A 187 6.11 0.87 2.10
N LEU A 188 5.38 1.99 2.02
CA LEU A 188 3.92 1.95 1.95
C LEU A 188 3.42 1.23 0.69
N ASP A 189 4.14 1.34 -0.43
CA ASP A 189 3.78 0.70 -1.71
C ASP A 189 3.95 -0.81 -1.65
N THR A 190 4.93 -1.30 -0.88
CA THR A 190 5.16 -2.73 -0.64
C THR A 190 4.37 -3.27 0.56
N TYR A 191 3.55 -2.46 1.21
CA TYR A 191 2.73 -2.79 2.38
C TYR A 191 3.57 -3.18 3.62
N ILE A 192 4.80 -2.69 3.73
CA ILE A 192 5.69 -2.94 4.87
C ILE A 192 6.17 -1.60 5.44
N VAL A 193 5.65 -1.22 6.60
CA VAL A 193 5.84 0.10 7.18
C VAL A 193 6.56 -0.01 8.54
N PRO A 194 7.86 0.29 8.60
CA PRO A 194 8.64 0.30 9.85
C PRO A 194 8.38 1.57 10.67
N LEU A 195 7.72 1.48 11.82
CA LEU A 195 7.36 2.66 12.62
C LEU A 195 8.48 3.09 13.58
N GLY A 196 9.15 2.16 14.24
CA GLY A 196 10.26 2.49 15.13
C GLY A 196 10.83 1.29 15.89
N GLU A 197 12.04 1.46 16.39
CA GLU A 197 12.81 0.42 17.08
C GLU A 197 12.34 0.19 18.53
N GLU A 198 11.76 1.20 19.18
CA GLU A 198 11.29 1.10 20.56
C GLU A 198 9.83 0.68 20.63
N VAL A 199 9.44 -0.02 21.71
CA VAL A 199 8.06 -0.45 21.96
C VAL A 199 7.09 0.75 22.00
N SER A 200 7.55 1.92 22.46
CA SER A 200 6.80 3.19 22.46
C SER A 200 6.30 3.61 21.08
N SER A 201 6.95 3.16 20.00
CA SER A 201 6.50 3.40 18.63
C SER A 201 5.22 2.62 18.28
N CYS A 202 4.74 1.69 19.12
CA CYS A 202 3.42 1.08 19.01
C CYS A 202 2.29 2.13 19.08
N ALA A 203 2.54 3.26 19.74
CA ALA A 203 1.62 4.40 19.74
C ALA A 203 1.31 4.90 18.32
N HIS A 204 2.25 4.82 17.37
CA HIS A 204 2.01 5.20 15.96
C HIS A 204 1.05 4.25 15.25
N ALA A 205 1.02 2.97 15.63
CA ALA A 205 0.03 2.01 15.11
C ALA A 205 -1.35 2.23 15.76
N ALA A 206 -1.39 2.45 17.08
CA ALA A 206 -2.64 2.71 17.80
C ALA A 206 -3.29 4.04 17.35
N ASN A 207 -2.47 5.09 17.16
CA ASN A 207 -2.96 6.39 16.72
C ASN A 207 -3.44 6.36 15.26
N LEU A 208 -2.92 5.47 14.41
CA LEU A 208 -3.44 5.21 13.06
C LEU A 208 -4.85 4.61 13.13
N ALA A 209 -5.06 3.62 14.01
CA ALA A 209 -6.35 2.97 14.18
C ALA A 209 -7.45 3.94 14.66
N VAL A 210 -7.20 4.74 15.68
CA VAL A 210 -8.19 5.70 16.19
C VAL A 210 -8.44 6.85 15.22
N ARG A 211 -7.44 7.26 14.43
CA ARG A 211 -7.64 8.24 13.34
C ARG A 211 -8.52 7.70 12.23
N ALA A 212 -8.50 6.41 11.93
CA ALA A 212 -9.46 5.82 10.99
C ALA A 212 -10.91 6.03 11.47
N ALA A 213 -11.19 5.92 12.76
CA ALA A 213 -12.52 6.21 13.33
C ALA A 213 -12.91 7.68 13.21
N MET A 214 -11.97 8.60 13.49
CA MET A 214 -12.24 10.04 13.41
C MET A 214 -12.37 10.55 11.97
N THR A 215 -11.57 10.01 11.04
CA THR A 215 -11.55 10.42 9.62
C THR A 215 -12.69 9.76 8.83
N PHE A 216 -12.84 8.44 8.90
CA PHE A 216 -13.81 7.71 8.07
C PHE A 216 -15.15 7.48 8.79
N GLY A 217 -15.10 7.24 10.10
CA GLY A 217 -16.30 7.15 10.92
C GLY A 217 -16.93 8.52 11.22
N GLY A 218 -16.20 9.62 11.00
CA GLY A 218 -16.64 10.98 11.29
C GLY A 218 -16.91 11.21 12.79
N ILE A 219 -16.31 10.40 13.66
CA ILE A 219 -16.56 10.43 15.11
C ILE A 219 -15.70 11.53 15.72
N SER A 220 -16.33 12.49 16.39
CA SER A 220 -15.62 13.55 17.10
C SER A 220 -15.23 13.09 18.50
N PRO A 221 -14.01 13.40 19.00
CA PRO A 221 -13.62 13.15 20.39
C PRO A 221 -14.25 14.20 21.32
N ASP A 222 -15.56 14.11 21.48
CA ASP A 222 -16.37 14.88 22.45
C ASP A 222 -16.65 14.01 23.69
N LYS A 223 -17.64 14.38 24.51
CA LYS A 223 -17.91 13.73 25.80
C LYS A 223 -18.13 12.20 25.71
N ASP A 224 -18.81 11.73 24.67
CA ASP A 224 -19.07 10.31 24.38
C ASP A 224 -18.24 9.79 23.18
N GLY A 225 -17.41 10.65 22.59
CA GLY A 225 -16.49 10.34 21.50
C GLY A 225 -15.56 9.17 21.77
N PRO A 226 -14.83 9.12 22.91
CA PRO A 226 -13.90 8.03 23.22
C PRO A 226 -14.52 6.64 23.14
N GLU A 227 -15.69 6.43 23.76
CA GLU A 227 -16.39 5.14 23.74
C GLU A 227 -16.80 4.75 22.31
N ARG A 228 -17.29 5.72 21.52
CA ARG A 228 -17.66 5.51 20.12
C ARG A 228 -16.45 5.20 19.23
N ILE A 229 -15.32 5.86 19.46
CA ILE A 229 -14.06 5.62 18.74
C ILE A 229 -13.55 4.21 19.03
N VAL A 230 -13.48 3.82 20.31
CA VAL A 230 -13.07 2.46 20.71
C VAL A 230 -13.99 1.43 20.07
N LYS A 231 -15.31 1.62 20.15
CA LYS A 231 -16.29 0.72 19.50
C LYS A 231 -16.08 0.62 17.99
N TYR A 232 -15.83 1.74 17.31
CA TYR A 232 -15.53 1.74 15.88
C TYR A 232 -14.27 0.92 15.58
N CYS A 233 -13.18 1.11 16.34
CA CYS A 233 -11.97 0.30 16.18
C CYS A 233 -12.26 -1.19 16.37
N GLN A 234 -13.02 -1.54 17.39
CA GLN A 234 -13.36 -2.93 17.70
C GLN A 234 -14.15 -3.63 16.58
N GLU A 235 -15.07 -2.91 15.93
CA GLU A 235 -15.99 -3.43 14.93
C GLU A 235 -15.48 -3.31 13.48
N ARG A 236 -14.66 -2.29 13.18
CA ARG A 236 -14.35 -1.88 11.81
C ARG A 236 -12.87 -1.89 11.45
N VAL A 237 -11.95 -1.89 12.42
CA VAL A 237 -10.52 -1.83 12.14
C VAL A 237 -9.92 -3.25 12.22
N PRO A 238 -9.55 -3.85 11.07
CA PRO A 238 -9.14 -5.26 11.00
C PRO A 238 -7.66 -5.45 11.37
N VAL A 239 -7.29 -5.11 12.61
CA VAL A 239 -5.91 -5.25 13.12
C VAL A 239 -5.76 -6.52 13.95
N PHE A 240 -4.63 -7.21 13.78
CA PHE A 240 -4.11 -8.23 14.68
C PHE A 240 -2.62 -7.96 14.97
N ILE A 241 -2.11 -8.50 16.07
CA ILE A 241 -0.75 -8.26 16.54
C ILE A 241 0.03 -9.57 16.50
N LEU A 242 1.22 -9.55 15.93
CA LEU A 242 2.20 -10.62 15.99
C LEU A 242 3.33 -10.21 16.93
N VAL A 243 3.52 -10.92 18.04
CA VAL A 243 4.69 -10.70 18.93
C VAL A 243 5.70 -11.79 18.65
N LEU A 244 6.86 -11.41 18.12
CA LEU A 244 7.88 -12.33 17.61
C LEU A 244 9.19 -12.16 18.39
N GLY A 245 9.79 -13.29 18.78
CA GLY A 245 11.04 -13.33 19.55
C GLY A 245 10.85 -13.01 21.03
N GLU A 246 11.69 -13.63 21.85
CA GLU A 246 11.77 -13.34 23.27
C GLU A 246 12.60 -12.07 23.54
N ASP A 247 12.45 -11.49 24.73
CA ASP A 247 13.28 -10.38 25.19
C ASP A 247 14.32 -10.85 26.21
N GLU A 248 15.53 -10.29 26.16
CA GLU A 248 16.47 -10.44 27.26
C GLU A 248 15.92 -9.75 28.51
N ASN A 249 15.62 -10.50 29.57
CA ASN A 249 15.22 -9.92 30.85
C ASN A 249 15.65 -10.74 32.07
N GLU A 250 15.86 -10.04 33.18
CA GLU A 250 16.36 -10.61 34.43
C GLU A 250 15.34 -11.50 35.17
N ARG A 251 14.08 -11.49 34.73
CA ARG A 251 12.95 -12.12 35.45
C ARG A 251 12.58 -13.51 34.93
N GLY A 252 13.24 -13.98 33.87
CA GLY A 252 12.96 -15.29 33.26
C GLY A 252 11.60 -15.37 32.55
N ASN A 253 10.94 -14.24 32.31
CA ASN A 253 9.78 -14.18 31.41
C ASN A 253 10.28 -14.16 29.97
N LEU A 254 9.47 -14.59 29.00
CA LEU A 254 9.86 -14.50 27.58
C LEU A 254 9.71 -13.09 27.01
N LEU A 255 9.00 -12.19 27.70
CA LEU A 255 8.76 -10.81 27.25
C LEU A 255 8.96 -9.84 28.41
N VAL A 256 9.38 -8.61 28.09
CA VAL A 256 9.42 -7.50 29.07
C VAL A 256 8.02 -7.04 29.47
N ASP A 257 7.88 -6.54 30.70
CA ASP A 257 6.62 -6.08 31.29
C ASP A 257 5.93 -5.00 30.42
N GLU A 258 6.71 -4.11 29.78
CA GLU A 258 6.21 -3.07 28.87
C GLU A 258 5.40 -3.65 27.71
N LYS A 259 5.90 -4.68 27.02
CA LYS A 259 5.17 -5.31 25.90
C LYS A 259 3.85 -5.93 26.36
N PHE A 260 3.80 -6.50 27.57
CA PHE A 260 2.54 -6.96 28.15
C PHE A 260 1.56 -5.81 28.36
N ALA A 261 2.02 -4.66 28.87
CA ALA A 261 1.19 -3.49 29.09
C ALA A 261 0.66 -2.89 27.79
N THR A 262 1.52 -2.72 26.78
CA THR A 262 1.15 -2.25 25.44
C THR A 262 0.13 -3.19 24.78
N ALA A 263 0.36 -4.51 24.87
CA ALA A 263 -0.57 -5.52 24.40
C ALA A 263 -1.95 -5.38 25.08
N ALA A 264 -2.00 -5.22 26.40
CA ALA A 264 -3.24 -5.01 27.14
C ALA A 264 -3.98 -3.74 26.69
N GLY A 265 -3.26 -2.68 26.34
CA GLY A 265 -3.84 -1.48 25.75
C GLY A 265 -4.49 -1.76 24.40
N ALA A 266 -3.84 -2.54 23.55
CA ALA A 266 -4.38 -2.92 22.24
C ALA A 266 -5.62 -3.84 22.33
N LEU A 267 -5.74 -4.63 23.40
CA LEU A 267 -6.94 -5.44 23.65
C LEU A 267 -8.20 -4.58 23.83
N ASN A 268 -8.09 -3.35 24.36
CA ASN A 268 -9.23 -2.42 24.41
C ASN A 268 -9.79 -2.12 23.01
N LEU A 269 -8.94 -2.17 21.99
CA LEU A 269 -9.33 -1.92 20.60
C LEU A 269 -9.74 -3.22 19.87
N ASN A 270 -9.84 -4.35 20.58
CA ASN A 270 -10.10 -5.70 20.04
C ASN A 270 -9.02 -6.13 19.03
N PHE A 271 -7.76 -5.85 19.33
CA PHE A 271 -6.61 -6.30 18.53
C PHE A 271 -5.98 -7.52 19.21
N PRO A 272 -6.28 -8.75 18.72
CA PRO A 272 -5.76 -9.95 19.33
C PRO A 272 -4.25 -10.06 19.14
N VAL A 273 -3.57 -10.63 20.12
CA VAL A 273 -2.14 -10.91 20.10
C VAL A 273 -1.91 -12.39 19.80
N ILE A 274 -1.10 -12.67 18.79
CA ILE A 274 -0.71 -14.01 18.38
C ILE A 274 0.80 -14.11 18.48
N THR A 275 1.29 -15.19 19.08
CA THR A 275 2.73 -15.36 19.30
C THR A 275 3.13 -16.84 19.30
N PRO A 276 4.35 -17.18 18.82
CA PRO A 276 4.90 -18.53 18.99
C PRO A 276 5.37 -18.80 20.42
N LEU A 277 5.52 -17.76 21.24
CA LEU A 277 6.07 -17.87 22.59
C LEU A 277 5.11 -18.59 23.55
N ASP A 278 5.69 -19.35 24.48
CA ASP A 278 4.96 -20.00 25.57
C ASP A 278 4.70 -19.01 26.70
N ILE A 279 3.82 -18.05 26.43
CA ILE A 279 3.33 -17.08 27.41
C ILE A 279 1.91 -17.44 27.86
N PRO A 280 1.43 -16.95 29.02
CA PRO A 280 0.09 -17.30 29.48
C PRO A 280 -1.02 -16.83 28.52
N GLU A 281 -1.95 -17.72 28.21
CA GLU A 281 -3.12 -17.42 27.37
C GLU A 281 -4.10 -16.48 28.08
N VAL A 282 -4.70 -15.57 27.30
CA VAL A 282 -5.86 -14.79 27.73
C VAL A 282 -6.99 -15.06 26.72
N PRO A 283 -8.05 -15.79 27.10
CA PRO A 283 -9.10 -16.19 26.16
C PRO A 283 -9.68 -15.02 25.37
N GLY A 284 -9.68 -15.13 24.04
CA GLY A 284 -10.17 -14.11 23.12
C GLY A 284 -9.22 -12.92 22.87
N ALA A 285 -8.05 -12.92 23.50
CA ALA A 285 -7.14 -11.77 23.52
C ALA A 285 -5.70 -12.15 23.17
N ILE A 286 -5.08 -13.08 23.90
CA ILE A 286 -3.70 -13.53 23.69
C ILE A 286 -3.71 -15.01 23.35
N PHE A 287 -3.14 -15.35 22.20
CA PHE A 287 -3.06 -16.69 21.63
C PHE A 287 -1.59 -17.12 21.52
N PRO A 288 -1.05 -17.81 22.55
CA PRO A 288 0.34 -18.25 22.61
C PRO A 288 0.57 -19.57 21.87
N ASN A 289 1.82 -20.02 21.81
CA ASN A 289 2.22 -21.33 21.28
C ASN A 289 1.74 -21.60 19.84
N VAL A 290 1.59 -20.55 19.03
CA VAL A 290 1.20 -20.69 17.63
C VAL A 290 2.44 -20.98 16.79
N GLU A 291 2.48 -22.15 16.16
CA GLU A 291 3.57 -22.52 15.24
C GLU A 291 3.85 -21.39 14.25
N THR A 292 5.11 -20.96 14.15
CA THR A 292 5.55 -19.85 13.31
C THR A 292 5.09 -19.98 11.86
N ASP A 293 5.13 -21.20 11.32
CA ASP A 293 4.69 -21.54 9.96
C ASP A 293 3.18 -21.41 9.71
N LYS A 294 2.39 -21.34 10.79
CA LYS A 294 0.92 -21.21 10.74
C LYS A 294 0.44 -19.91 11.36
N ILE A 295 1.35 -19.01 11.75
CA ILE A 295 1.02 -17.83 12.53
C ILE A 295 0.12 -16.86 11.75
N VAL A 296 0.40 -16.64 10.47
CA VAL A 296 -0.39 -15.74 9.61
C VAL A 296 -1.80 -16.30 9.35
N PRO A 297 -1.99 -17.55 8.88
CA PRO A 297 -3.32 -18.12 8.74
C PRO A 297 -4.13 -18.09 10.04
N ARG A 298 -3.48 -18.42 11.17
CA ARG A 298 -4.13 -18.45 12.48
C ARG A 298 -4.56 -17.06 12.94
N ALA A 299 -3.73 -16.05 12.73
CA ALA A 299 -4.07 -14.66 13.07
C ALA A 299 -5.26 -14.14 12.27
N LEU A 300 -5.31 -14.44 10.97
CA LEU A 300 -6.44 -14.08 10.11
C LEU A 300 -7.74 -14.78 10.54
N GLU A 301 -7.66 -16.05 10.89
CA GLU A 301 -8.80 -16.82 11.42
C GLU A 301 -9.33 -16.20 12.71
N ILE A 302 -8.46 -15.93 13.69
CA ILE A 302 -8.81 -15.34 14.98
C ILE A 302 -9.48 -13.99 14.81
N LYS A 303 -8.93 -13.11 13.95
CA LYS A 303 -9.51 -11.78 13.72
C LYS A 303 -10.75 -11.81 12.81
N GLY A 304 -11.02 -12.93 12.14
CA GLY A 304 -12.15 -13.08 11.22
C GLY A 304 -11.92 -12.43 9.85
N ILE A 305 -10.66 -12.25 9.45
CA ILE A 305 -10.29 -11.66 8.17
C ILE A 305 -10.38 -12.72 7.07
N LYS A 306 -11.37 -12.57 6.19
CA LYS A 306 -11.58 -13.47 5.06
C LYS A 306 -10.89 -12.94 3.82
N VAL A 307 -9.70 -13.46 3.54
CA VAL A 307 -9.01 -13.18 2.29
C VAL A 307 -9.51 -14.14 1.22
N LYS A 308 -9.98 -13.64 0.08
CA LYS A 308 -10.20 -14.46 -1.13
C LYS A 308 -8.84 -14.85 -1.71
N PHE A 309 -8.16 -15.78 -1.03
CA PHE A 309 -6.85 -16.23 -1.44
C PHE A 309 -6.99 -17.43 -2.38
N LYS A 310 -6.68 -17.23 -3.65
CA LYS A 310 -6.42 -18.31 -4.59
C LYS A 310 -4.95 -18.26 -4.94
N LYS A 311 -4.18 -19.23 -4.44
CA LYS A 311 -2.74 -19.31 -4.73
C LYS A 311 -2.54 -19.35 -6.25
N MET A 312 -1.77 -18.39 -6.76
CA MET A 312 -1.40 -18.35 -8.17
C MET A 312 -0.46 -19.54 -8.44
N PRO A 313 -0.69 -20.37 -9.49
CA PRO A 313 0.12 -21.55 -9.76
C PRO A 313 1.45 -21.18 -10.45
N ILE A 314 2.26 -20.39 -9.74
CA ILE A 314 3.61 -19.96 -10.13
C ILE A 314 4.57 -20.19 -8.95
N PRO A 315 5.89 -20.24 -9.18
CA PRO A 315 6.86 -20.60 -8.14
C PRO A 315 7.16 -19.48 -7.13
N VAL A 316 6.63 -18.27 -7.35
CA VAL A 316 6.87 -17.09 -6.52
C VAL A 316 5.56 -16.53 -5.97
N PRO A 317 5.62 -15.74 -4.89
CA PRO A 317 4.46 -14.99 -4.39
C PRO A 317 3.77 -14.11 -5.44
N TYR A 318 2.45 -13.96 -5.30
CA TYR A 318 1.62 -13.10 -6.15
C TYR A 318 0.65 -12.27 -5.30
N GLY A 319 0.62 -10.95 -5.50
CA GLY A 319 -0.20 -10.02 -4.71
C GLY A 319 0.06 -8.56 -5.04
N SER A 320 -0.86 -7.67 -4.67
CA SER A 320 -0.72 -6.23 -4.96
C SER A 320 0.41 -5.58 -4.14
N GLY A 321 0.80 -6.18 -3.01
CA GLY A 321 1.95 -5.74 -2.23
C GLY A 321 3.30 -5.86 -2.96
N PHE A 322 3.37 -6.54 -4.12
CA PHE A 322 4.58 -6.62 -4.94
C PHE A 322 4.60 -5.63 -6.11
N GLU A 323 3.48 -4.97 -6.42
CA GLU A 323 3.33 -4.09 -7.60
C GLU A 323 4.35 -2.94 -7.62
N GLY A 324 4.71 -2.42 -6.46
CA GLY A 324 5.68 -1.33 -6.30
C GLY A 324 7.16 -1.74 -6.36
N GLU A 325 7.48 -3.03 -6.33
CA GLU A 325 8.87 -3.50 -6.20
C GLU A 325 9.74 -3.10 -7.40
N ARG A 326 10.93 -2.56 -7.13
CA ARG A 326 11.90 -2.16 -8.15
C ARG A 326 13.04 -3.16 -8.28
N VAL A 327 13.15 -3.84 -9.42
CA VAL A 327 14.31 -4.70 -9.73
C VAL A 327 15.49 -3.85 -10.22
N ARG A 328 16.44 -3.58 -9.31
CA ARG A 328 17.68 -2.86 -9.60
C ARG A 328 18.72 -3.77 -10.26
N LYS A 329 19.67 -3.17 -10.98
CA LYS A 329 20.71 -3.90 -11.76
C LYS A 329 21.49 -4.92 -10.92
N ALA A 330 21.76 -4.63 -9.65
CA ALA A 330 22.49 -5.54 -8.76
C ALA A 330 21.75 -6.89 -8.52
N ASN A 331 20.42 -6.85 -8.49
CA ASN A 331 19.57 -7.99 -8.15
C ASN A 331 18.84 -8.57 -9.40
N MET A 332 19.21 -8.11 -10.59
CA MET A 332 18.56 -8.47 -11.85
C MET A 332 19.13 -9.76 -12.44
N TRP A 333 18.27 -10.71 -12.77
CA TRP A 333 18.63 -11.89 -13.56
C TRP A 333 18.61 -11.59 -15.06
N VAL A 334 17.53 -10.98 -15.55
CA VAL A 334 17.37 -10.64 -16.98
C VAL A 334 16.60 -9.34 -17.15
N GLU A 335 16.95 -8.61 -18.20
CA GLU A 335 16.20 -7.46 -18.73
C GLU A 335 15.54 -7.84 -20.06
N LEU A 336 14.23 -7.61 -20.18
CA LEU A 336 13.46 -7.92 -21.39
C LEU A 336 12.94 -6.60 -21.99
N GLY A 337 13.31 -6.31 -23.23
CA GLY A 337 13.05 -5.00 -23.85
C GLY A 337 13.91 -3.89 -23.25
N GLY A 338 13.31 -2.72 -23.01
CA GLY A 338 14.01 -1.56 -22.42
C GLY A 338 15.00 -0.87 -23.36
N ARG A 339 15.94 -0.11 -22.78
CA ARG A 339 16.87 0.73 -23.54
C ARG A 339 17.87 -0.12 -24.34
N GLY A 340 17.57 -0.35 -25.61
CA GLY A 340 18.49 -0.97 -26.58
C GLY A 340 18.04 -2.30 -27.16
N LYS A 341 16.88 -2.84 -26.75
CA LYS A 341 16.30 -4.06 -27.34
C LYS A 341 14.87 -3.79 -27.83
N PRO A 342 14.49 -4.30 -29.02
CA PRO A 342 13.13 -4.15 -29.52
C PRO A 342 12.16 -4.91 -28.61
N SER A 343 11.01 -4.32 -28.33
CA SER A 343 9.97 -4.97 -27.56
C SER A 343 8.56 -4.60 -27.99
N VAL A 344 7.58 -5.45 -27.67
CA VAL A 344 6.16 -5.19 -27.85
C VAL A 344 5.30 -5.96 -26.86
N GLU A 345 4.31 -5.32 -26.23
CA GLU A 345 3.12 -6.01 -25.73
C GLU A 345 1.92 -5.69 -26.61
N LEU A 346 1.08 -6.69 -26.87
CA LEU A 346 -0.14 -6.53 -27.66
C LEU A 346 -1.20 -7.46 -27.11
N LEU A 347 -2.40 -6.96 -26.86
CA LEU A 347 -3.59 -7.78 -26.70
C LEU A 347 -4.48 -7.63 -27.93
N VAL A 348 -4.93 -8.73 -28.52
CA VAL A 348 -5.76 -8.71 -29.73
C VAL A 348 -6.91 -9.71 -29.64
N MET A 349 -8.08 -9.30 -30.13
CA MET A 349 -9.26 -10.15 -30.21
C MET A 349 -9.12 -11.13 -31.38
N ARG A 350 -9.50 -12.38 -31.15
CA ARG A 350 -9.60 -13.46 -32.14
C ARG A 350 -10.99 -14.08 -32.14
N ASN A 351 -11.30 -14.78 -33.22
CA ASN A 351 -12.48 -15.64 -33.26
C ASN A 351 -12.27 -16.87 -32.35
N MET A 352 -13.38 -17.41 -31.85
CA MET A 352 -13.34 -18.52 -30.88
C MET A 352 -12.67 -19.80 -31.42
N ASP A 353 -12.63 -19.98 -32.74
CA ASP A 353 -12.03 -21.12 -33.46
C ASP A 353 -10.56 -20.89 -33.86
N GLU A 354 -10.06 -19.65 -33.77
CA GLU A 354 -8.68 -19.29 -34.13
C GLU A 354 -7.68 -19.58 -33.02
N ILE A 355 -8.14 -19.67 -31.77
CA ILE A 355 -7.27 -19.81 -30.59
C ILE A 355 -7.65 -20.99 -29.68
N GLU A 356 -6.62 -21.53 -29.03
CA GLU A 356 -6.72 -22.59 -28.03
C GLU A 356 -6.58 -22.01 -26.63
N ASP A 357 -7.58 -22.26 -25.77
CA ASP A 357 -7.60 -21.72 -24.41
C ASP A 357 -6.47 -22.31 -23.56
N GLY A 358 -5.70 -21.43 -22.91
CA GLY A 358 -4.56 -21.80 -22.07
C GLY A 358 -3.29 -22.17 -22.83
N LYS A 359 -3.28 -22.05 -24.16
CA LYS A 359 -2.07 -22.33 -24.96
C LYS A 359 -1.02 -21.24 -24.73
N VAL A 360 0.21 -21.69 -24.45
CA VAL A 360 1.38 -20.84 -24.30
C VAL A 360 2.45 -21.29 -25.30
N GLU A 361 2.95 -20.36 -26.11
CA GLU A 361 4.04 -20.59 -27.05
C GLU A 361 5.21 -19.68 -26.70
N ILE A 362 6.42 -20.24 -26.62
CA ILE A 362 7.67 -19.50 -26.36
C ILE A 362 8.59 -19.69 -27.56
N ILE A 363 9.01 -18.59 -28.18
CA ILE A 363 9.83 -18.58 -29.39
C ILE A 363 11.16 -17.84 -29.12
N GLY A 364 12.25 -18.61 -29.04
CA GLY A 364 13.55 -18.11 -28.60
C GLY A 364 13.94 -18.70 -27.24
N PRO A 365 15.08 -18.28 -26.67
CA PRO A 365 15.57 -18.81 -25.40
C PRO A 365 14.66 -18.39 -24.23
N ASP A 366 14.32 -19.32 -23.34
CA ASP A 366 13.75 -19.00 -22.03
C ASP A 366 14.87 -18.46 -21.10
N ILE A 367 14.49 -17.97 -19.93
CA ILE A 367 15.40 -17.24 -19.05
C ILE A 367 16.45 -18.13 -18.36
N ASP A 368 16.33 -19.46 -18.42
CA ASP A 368 17.36 -20.42 -17.97
C ASP A 368 18.37 -20.82 -19.05
N GLU A 369 18.14 -20.39 -20.29
CA GLU A 369 19.04 -20.66 -21.43
C GLU A 369 20.03 -19.51 -21.66
N ILE A 370 20.05 -18.51 -20.77
CA ILE A 370 20.84 -17.30 -20.87
C ILE A 370 21.73 -17.09 -19.64
N ALA A 371 22.73 -16.22 -19.77
CA ALA A 371 23.57 -15.81 -18.65
C ALA A 371 22.86 -14.76 -17.78
N GLU A 372 23.20 -14.73 -16.50
CA GLU A 372 22.80 -13.66 -15.58
C GLU A 372 23.17 -12.28 -16.13
N GLY A 373 22.28 -11.30 -15.95
CA GLY A 373 22.46 -9.93 -16.39
C GLY A 373 22.27 -9.72 -17.89
N SER A 374 21.80 -10.74 -18.62
CA SER A 374 21.51 -10.62 -20.06
C SER A 374 20.36 -9.65 -20.34
N SER A 375 20.37 -9.09 -21.55
CA SER A 375 19.30 -8.26 -22.10
C SER A 375 18.77 -8.88 -23.39
N LEU A 376 17.46 -9.15 -23.45
CA LEU A 376 16.81 -9.82 -24.57
C LEU A 376 15.78 -8.91 -25.26
N PRO A 377 15.56 -9.05 -26.59
CA PRO A 377 14.35 -8.53 -27.21
C PRO A 377 13.13 -9.28 -26.65
N PHE A 378 11.95 -8.65 -26.66
CA PHE A 378 10.81 -9.23 -25.97
C PHE A 378 9.47 -8.88 -26.61
N ALA A 379 8.72 -9.88 -27.05
CA ALA A 379 7.33 -9.74 -27.45
C ALA A 379 6.42 -10.52 -26.51
N PHE A 380 5.34 -9.91 -26.06
CA PHE A 380 4.30 -10.52 -25.23
C PHE A 380 2.94 -10.30 -25.89
N VAL A 381 2.50 -11.26 -26.69
CA VAL A 381 1.26 -11.17 -27.46
C VAL A 381 0.19 -12.03 -26.80
N VAL A 382 -0.93 -11.40 -26.44
CA VAL A 382 -2.06 -12.03 -25.78
C VAL A 382 -3.24 -12.03 -26.74
N GLU A 383 -3.69 -13.20 -27.11
CA GLU A 383 -4.85 -13.38 -27.98
C GLU A 383 -6.05 -13.80 -27.12
N VAL A 384 -7.14 -13.04 -27.21
CA VAL A 384 -8.35 -13.30 -26.42
C VAL A 384 -9.55 -13.54 -27.32
N ALA A 385 -10.46 -14.40 -26.88
CA ALA A 385 -11.75 -14.58 -27.53
C ALA A 385 -12.86 -14.68 -26.50
N GLY A 386 -14.03 -14.15 -26.82
CA GLY A 386 -15.23 -14.32 -26.01
C GLY A 386 -16.46 -13.73 -26.66
N LYS A 387 -17.63 -14.23 -26.25
CA LYS A 387 -18.91 -13.83 -26.89
C LYS A 387 -19.24 -12.35 -26.75
N LYS A 388 -18.79 -11.73 -25.66
CA LYS A 388 -18.97 -10.30 -25.38
C LYS A 388 -17.69 -9.49 -25.63
N MET A 389 -16.63 -10.12 -26.13
CA MET A 389 -15.41 -9.40 -26.49
C MET A 389 -15.67 -8.51 -27.70
N HIS A 390 -15.15 -7.29 -27.66
CA HIS A 390 -15.22 -6.32 -28.74
C HIS A 390 -13.84 -5.70 -28.94
N LYS A 391 -13.53 -5.24 -30.16
CA LYS A 391 -12.24 -4.57 -30.47
C LYS A 391 -11.94 -3.41 -29.52
N ASP A 392 -12.98 -2.73 -29.05
CA ASP A 392 -12.91 -1.56 -28.16
C ASP A 392 -12.39 -1.91 -26.76
N PHE A 393 -12.44 -3.19 -26.37
CA PHE A 393 -11.92 -3.66 -25.10
C PHE A 393 -10.45 -4.06 -25.16
N GLU A 394 -9.87 -4.19 -26.36
CA GLU A 394 -8.50 -4.69 -26.51
C GLU A 394 -7.49 -3.82 -25.74
N ASN A 395 -7.53 -2.51 -25.93
CA ASN A 395 -6.57 -1.60 -25.29
C ASN A 395 -6.79 -1.49 -23.77
N VAL A 396 -8.05 -1.56 -23.31
CA VAL A 396 -8.39 -1.62 -21.88
C VAL A 396 -7.80 -2.86 -21.22
N LEU A 397 -7.98 -4.04 -21.83
CA LEU A 397 -7.44 -5.29 -21.32
C LEU A 397 -5.92 -5.36 -21.43
N GLU A 398 -5.33 -4.85 -22.53
CA GLU A 398 -3.88 -4.74 -22.73
C GLU A 398 -3.24 -4.00 -21.55
N ARG A 399 -3.83 -2.88 -21.12
CA ARG A 399 -3.27 -2.09 -20.04
C ARG A 399 -3.28 -2.80 -18.68
N HIS A 400 -4.17 -3.78 -18.46
CA HIS A 400 -4.18 -4.58 -17.23
C HIS A 400 -3.01 -5.57 -17.15
N ILE A 401 -2.35 -5.90 -18.27
CA ILE A 401 -1.15 -6.75 -18.30
C ILE A 401 -0.06 -6.17 -17.39
N HIS A 402 0.11 -4.84 -17.42
CA HIS A 402 1.03 -4.13 -16.53
C HIS A 402 0.76 -4.43 -15.05
N HIS A 403 -0.50 -4.32 -14.62
CA HIS A 403 -0.88 -4.58 -13.23
C HIS A 403 -0.67 -6.06 -12.90
N PHE A 404 -1.14 -6.97 -13.76
CA PHE A 404 -1.04 -8.41 -13.54
C PHE A 404 0.39 -8.88 -13.39
N LEU A 405 1.30 -8.42 -14.24
CA LEU A 405 2.70 -8.84 -14.20
C LEU A 405 3.50 -8.15 -13.10
N SER A 406 3.15 -6.91 -12.71
CA SER A 406 3.79 -6.22 -11.59
C SER A 406 3.44 -6.84 -10.24
N CYS A 407 2.29 -7.51 -10.10
CA CYS A 407 1.92 -8.23 -8.88
C CYS A 407 2.70 -9.53 -8.64
N ILE A 408 3.62 -9.92 -9.54
CA ILE A 408 4.47 -11.10 -9.37
C ILE A 408 5.72 -10.67 -8.59
N ASN A 409 5.99 -11.27 -7.44
CA ASN A 409 7.17 -10.95 -6.65
C ASN A 409 8.46 -11.15 -7.47
N GLY A 410 9.33 -10.13 -7.44
CA GLY A 410 10.58 -10.12 -8.20
C GLY A 410 10.43 -9.84 -9.71
N VAL A 411 9.25 -9.43 -10.19
CA VAL A 411 9.05 -8.99 -11.58
C VAL A 411 8.66 -7.51 -11.62
N MET A 412 9.43 -6.72 -12.36
CA MET A 412 9.10 -5.33 -12.67
C MET A 412 8.60 -5.23 -14.10
N HIS A 413 7.45 -4.58 -14.31
CA HIS A 413 6.93 -4.23 -15.64
C HIS A 413 6.78 -2.71 -15.75
N THR A 414 7.27 -2.10 -16.83
CA THR A 414 7.00 -0.69 -17.16
C THR A 414 6.89 -0.50 -18.66
N GLY A 415 6.28 0.61 -19.07
CA GLY A 415 6.01 0.89 -20.48
C GLY A 415 4.66 0.34 -20.91
N GLN A 416 4.47 0.32 -22.23
CA GLN A 416 3.30 -0.15 -22.96
C GLN A 416 3.65 -0.36 -24.42
N ARG A 417 2.79 -1.07 -25.18
CA ARG A 417 2.93 -1.23 -26.64
C ARG A 417 4.38 -1.56 -27.02
N THR A 418 5.05 -0.74 -27.82
CA THR A 418 6.42 -0.97 -28.33
C THR A 418 7.55 -0.41 -27.47
N ILE A 419 7.24 0.12 -26.27
CA ILE A 419 8.24 0.65 -25.32
C ILE A 419 8.28 -0.18 -24.02
N LEU A 420 7.89 -1.44 -24.13
CA LEU A 420 7.83 -2.40 -23.05
C LEU A 420 9.20 -2.66 -22.43
N TRP A 421 9.25 -2.71 -21.10
CA TRP A 421 10.46 -2.99 -20.35
C TRP A 421 10.17 -3.81 -19.09
N HIS A 422 10.71 -5.02 -19.03
CA HIS A 422 10.65 -5.85 -17.84
C HIS A 422 12.02 -6.15 -17.25
N ARG A 423 12.01 -6.42 -15.95
CA ARG A 423 13.12 -7.06 -15.26
C ARG A 423 12.61 -8.18 -14.37
N ILE A 424 13.38 -9.26 -14.30
CA ILE A 424 13.15 -10.38 -13.39
C ILE A 424 14.34 -10.45 -12.42
N SER A 425 14.08 -10.61 -11.13
CA SER A 425 15.11 -10.71 -10.10
C SER A 425 15.80 -12.09 -10.09
N LYS A 426 16.99 -12.15 -9.50
CA LYS A 426 17.72 -13.41 -9.26
C LYS A 426 16.92 -14.36 -8.37
N GLU A 427 16.34 -13.83 -7.29
CA GLU A 427 15.49 -14.57 -6.36
C GLU A 427 14.30 -15.24 -7.07
N ALA A 428 13.61 -14.51 -7.95
CA ALA A 428 12.48 -15.07 -8.69
C ALA A 428 12.93 -16.19 -9.66
N TYR A 429 14.08 -16.00 -10.33
CA TYR A 429 14.66 -17.02 -11.19
C TYR A 429 15.06 -18.29 -10.42
N GLU A 430 15.72 -18.13 -9.27
CA GLU A 430 16.16 -19.21 -8.38
C GLU A 430 14.98 -19.99 -7.79
N ALA A 431 13.88 -19.31 -7.46
CA ALA A 431 12.63 -19.95 -7.06
C ALA A 431 12.00 -20.79 -8.20
N GLY A 432 12.44 -20.60 -9.44
CA GLY A 432 12.01 -21.36 -10.62
C GLY A 432 11.10 -20.59 -11.57
N LEU A 433 10.97 -19.26 -11.43
CA LEU A 433 10.19 -18.44 -12.36
C LEU A 433 10.78 -18.58 -13.78
N ARG A 434 9.90 -18.52 -14.79
CA ARG A 434 10.17 -18.76 -16.23
C ARG A 434 9.12 -18.00 -17.03
N LEU A 435 9.36 -17.76 -18.32
CA LEU A 435 8.45 -16.95 -19.14
C LEU A 435 7.02 -17.51 -19.20
N LYS A 436 6.87 -18.84 -19.21
CA LYS A 436 5.55 -19.50 -19.18
C LYS A 436 4.68 -19.09 -17.97
N HIS A 437 5.30 -18.71 -16.85
CA HIS A 437 4.58 -18.29 -15.66
C HIS A 437 3.97 -16.90 -15.83
N LEU A 438 4.62 -16.00 -16.58
CA LEU A 438 4.05 -14.69 -16.94
C LEU A 438 2.77 -14.87 -17.76
N ALA A 439 2.83 -15.74 -18.78
CA ALA A 439 1.66 -16.11 -19.58
C ALA A 439 0.53 -16.68 -18.71
N LYS A 440 0.89 -17.58 -17.76
CA LYS A 440 -0.11 -18.20 -16.88
C LYS A 440 -0.83 -17.19 -15.99
N VAL A 441 -0.11 -16.19 -15.47
CA VAL A 441 -0.69 -15.11 -14.67
C VAL A 441 -1.69 -14.32 -15.51
N VAL A 442 -1.30 -13.87 -16.70
CA VAL A 442 -2.17 -13.07 -17.57
C VAL A 442 -3.41 -13.85 -18.00
N GLU A 443 -3.25 -15.13 -18.39
CA GLU A 443 -4.36 -16.03 -18.71
C GLU A 443 -5.38 -16.11 -17.58
N LEU A 444 -4.92 -16.42 -16.36
CA LEU A 444 -5.80 -16.60 -15.21
C LEU A 444 -6.44 -15.28 -14.76
N LYS A 445 -5.70 -14.18 -14.77
CA LYS A 445 -6.18 -12.87 -14.31
C LYS A 445 -7.18 -12.25 -15.27
N LEU A 446 -6.96 -12.35 -16.58
CA LEU A 446 -7.96 -11.92 -17.57
C LEU A 446 -9.28 -12.69 -17.40
N LYS A 447 -9.22 -14.00 -17.21
CA LYS A 447 -10.42 -14.83 -17.04
C LYS A 447 -11.09 -14.63 -15.68
N ASP A 448 -10.34 -14.31 -14.64
CA ASP A 448 -10.89 -14.04 -13.30
C ASP A 448 -11.59 -12.68 -13.25
N GLU A 449 -10.89 -11.62 -13.67
CA GLU A 449 -11.39 -10.24 -13.57
C GLU A 449 -12.39 -9.87 -14.68
N PHE A 450 -12.22 -10.45 -15.87
CA PHE A 450 -13.05 -10.16 -17.05
C PHE A 450 -13.81 -11.40 -17.53
N SER A 451 -14.19 -12.30 -16.63
CA SER A 451 -14.94 -13.54 -16.91
C SER A 451 -16.22 -13.35 -17.74
N ALA A 452 -16.83 -12.16 -17.72
CA ALA A 452 -18.02 -11.86 -18.52
C ALA A 452 -17.70 -11.57 -20.00
N ILE A 453 -16.44 -11.31 -20.33
CA ILE A 453 -15.97 -10.78 -21.63
C ILE A 453 -14.98 -11.75 -22.28
N VAL A 454 -14.05 -12.30 -21.50
CA VAL A 454 -12.97 -13.17 -21.96
C VAL A 454 -13.28 -14.64 -21.64
N ASP A 455 -13.49 -15.44 -22.68
CA ASP A 455 -13.76 -16.88 -22.55
C ASP A 455 -12.47 -17.72 -22.75
N LYS A 456 -11.64 -17.35 -23.74
CA LYS A 456 -10.38 -18.01 -24.08
C LYS A 456 -9.20 -17.04 -24.08
N VAL A 457 -8.04 -17.52 -23.64
CA VAL A 457 -6.78 -16.77 -23.71
C VAL A 457 -5.66 -17.66 -24.24
N GLN A 458 -4.90 -17.17 -25.21
CA GLN A 458 -3.67 -17.77 -25.73
C GLN A 458 -2.55 -16.73 -25.63
N VAL A 459 -1.33 -17.16 -25.28
CA VAL A 459 -0.19 -16.24 -25.13
C VAL A 459 1.00 -16.72 -25.94
N THR A 460 1.58 -15.82 -26.73
CA THR A 460 2.84 -16.02 -27.43
C THR A 460 3.89 -15.08 -26.84
N ILE A 461 4.99 -15.67 -26.37
CA ILE A 461 6.17 -14.95 -25.88
C ILE A 461 7.30 -15.17 -26.88
N ALA A 462 7.97 -14.11 -27.31
CA ALA A 462 9.16 -14.23 -28.14
C ALA A 462 10.35 -13.49 -27.54
N THR A 463 11.49 -14.17 -27.51
CA THR A 463 12.81 -13.65 -27.11
C THR A 463 13.84 -13.77 -28.24
N ASP A 464 13.47 -14.39 -29.36
CA ASP A 464 14.22 -14.34 -30.61
C ASP A 464 14.05 -12.98 -31.30
N GLU A 465 15.16 -12.34 -31.70
CA GLU A 465 15.12 -10.98 -32.23
C GLU A 465 14.34 -10.87 -33.55
N GLN A 466 14.48 -11.85 -34.44
CA GLN A 466 13.77 -11.83 -35.72
C GLN A 466 12.27 -11.93 -35.47
N LYS A 467 11.84 -12.87 -34.63
CA LYS A 467 10.42 -13.05 -34.31
C LYS A 467 9.83 -11.83 -33.61
N VAL A 468 10.56 -11.22 -32.67
CA VAL A 468 10.12 -9.99 -32.00
C VAL A 468 9.89 -8.87 -33.02
N ARG A 469 10.80 -8.68 -33.99
CA ARG A 469 10.63 -7.66 -35.04
C ARG A 469 9.45 -7.95 -35.98
N GLU A 470 9.16 -9.21 -36.26
CA GLU A 470 7.95 -9.60 -37.00
C GLU A 470 6.68 -9.25 -36.24
N LEU A 471 6.65 -9.53 -34.93
CA LEU A 471 5.50 -9.23 -34.07
C LEU A 471 5.30 -7.72 -33.88
N ILE A 472 6.38 -6.92 -33.81
CA ILE A 472 6.30 -5.46 -33.82
C ILE A 472 5.61 -4.97 -35.11
N LYS A 473 6.07 -5.44 -36.28
CA LYS A 473 5.44 -5.07 -37.57
C LYS A 473 3.98 -5.50 -37.68
N PHE A 474 3.60 -6.61 -37.02
CA PHE A 474 2.21 -7.04 -36.92
C PHE A 474 1.39 -6.12 -36.02
N ALA A 475 1.96 -5.62 -34.92
CA ALA A 475 1.28 -4.78 -33.95
C ALA A 475 1.14 -3.31 -34.38
N GLU A 476 2.13 -2.75 -35.09
CA GLU A 476 2.15 -1.37 -35.59
C GLU A 476 0.84 -0.92 -36.29
N PRO A 477 0.28 -1.65 -37.27
CA PRO A 477 -0.97 -1.23 -37.91
C PRO A 477 -2.17 -1.29 -36.96
N ILE A 478 -2.17 -2.17 -35.95
CA ILE A 478 -3.24 -2.27 -34.94
C ILE A 478 -3.17 -1.05 -34.01
N PHE A 479 -1.97 -0.69 -33.53
CA PHE A 479 -1.80 0.52 -32.73
C PHE A 479 -2.21 1.76 -33.52
N LYS A 480 -1.84 1.83 -34.80
CA LYS A 480 -2.29 2.91 -35.68
C LYS A 480 -3.81 2.94 -35.85
N GLU A 481 -4.48 1.81 -36.06
CA GLU A 481 -5.95 1.74 -36.12
C GLU A 481 -6.58 2.27 -34.83
N ARG A 482 -6.04 1.89 -33.66
CA ARG A 482 -6.53 2.35 -32.35
C ARG A 482 -6.37 3.87 -32.18
N ASP A 483 -5.20 4.41 -32.54
CA ASP A 483 -4.93 5.83 -32.45
C ASP A 483 -5.80 6.63 -33.46
N ASP A 484 -5.98 6.09 -34.67
CA ASP A 484 -6.79 6.71 -35.72
C ASP A 484 -8.30 6.76 -35.37
N ARG A 485 -8.79 5.91 -34.45
CA ARG A 485 -10.20 5.94 -34.02
C ARG A 485 -10.59 7.16 -33.19
N ILE A 486 -9.62 7.85 -32.61
CA ILE A 486 -9.84 9.11 -31.88
C ILE A 486 -9.64 10.32 -32.81
N LEU A 487 -8.96 10.14 -33.95
CA LEU A 487 -8.77 11.20 -34.93
C LEU A 487 -10.13 11.62 -35.50
N GLY A 488 -10.60 12.80 -35.06
CA GLY A 488 -11.85 13.41 -35.50
C GLY A 488 -12.84 13.71 -34.40
N MET A 489 -12.56 13.31 -33.16
CA MET A 489 -13.30 13.77 -31.97
C MET A 489 -12.60 14.99 -31.38
N THR A 490 -13.34 16.05 -31.03
CA THR A 490 -12.79 17.21 -30.31
C THR A 490 -13.37 17.35 -28.91
N ASP A 491 -12.67 18.09 -28.05
CA ASP A 491 -13.09 18.35 -26.68
C ASP A 491 -14.39 19.19 -26.61
N GLU A 492 -14.66 20.02 -27.62
CA GLU A 492 -15.90 20.80 -27.75
C GLU A 492 -17.12 19.95 -28.10
N GLU A 493 -16.94 18.86 -28.85
CA GLU A 493 -18.04 18.02 -29.35
C GLU A 493 -18.61 17.06 -28.30
N VAL A 494 -17.88 16.83 -27.21
CA VAL A 494 -18.30 15.93 -26.12
C VAL A 494 -18.66 16.71 -24.86
N ASP A 495 -19.79 16.40 -24.23
CA ASP A 495 -20.17 17.03 -22.95
C ASP A 495 -19.54 16.36 -21.72
N VAL A 496 -18.91 15.20 -21.93
CA VAL A 496 -18.40 14.33 -20.89
C VAL A 496 -16.92 14.03 -21.16
N PHE A 497 -16.09 14.25 -20.15
CA PHE A 497 -14.74 13.69 -20.07
C PHE A 497 -14.73 12.46 -19.18
N PHE A 498 -13.62 11.73 -19.15
CA PHE A 498 -13.45 10.62 -18.23
C PHE A 498 -12.31 10.87 -17.27
N SER A 499 -12.47 10.38 -16.04
CA SER A 499 -11.34 10.25 -15.12
C SER A 499 -10.60 8.92 -15.32
N CYS A 500 -9.37 8.88 -14.85
CA CYS A 500 -8.69 7.63 -14.52
C CYS A 500 -7.98 7.77 -13.16
N VAL A 501 -8.36 6.94 -12.20
CA VAL A 501 -7.73 6.87 -10.86
C VAL A 501 -6.91 5.59 -10.65
N LEU A 502 -6.58 4.87 -11.72
CA LEU A 502 -5.85 3.59 -11.64
C LEU A 502 -4.50 3.76 -10.94
N CYS A 503 -3.77 4.82 -11.29
CA CYS A 503 -2.46 5.13 -10.73
C CYS A 503 -2.50 5.59 -9.26
N GLN A 504 -3.68 5.73 -8.62
CA GLN A 504 -3.77 6.01 -7.19
C GLN A 504 -3.26 4.86 -6.30
N SER A 505 -2.93 3.70 -6.88
CA SER A 505 -2.21 2.64 -6.17
C SER A 505 -0.87 3.13 -5.60
N TYR A 506 -0.15 4.00 -6.34
CA TYR A 506 1.16 4.58 -5.99
C TYR A 506 1.23 6.12 -6.06
N ALA A 507 0.23 6.79 -6.65
CA ALA A 507 0.10 8.26 -6.72
C ALA A 507 -1.26 8.72 -6.16
N PRO A 508 -1.42 8.77 -4.83
CA PRO A 508 -2.73 8.70 -4.15
C PRO A 508 -3.70 9.84 -4.44
N ASN A 509 -3.16 11.03 -4.66
CA ASN A 509 -3.95 12.23 -4.93
C ASN A 509 -4.05 12.55 -6.42
N HIS A 510 -3.40 11.75 -7.27
CA HIS A 510 -3.40 11.96 -8.70
C HIS A 510 -4.73 11.52 -9.31
N VAL A 511 -5.24 12.32 -10.25
CA VAL A 511 -6.42 12.02 -11.05
C VAL A 511 -6.07 12.45 -12.48
N CYS A 512 -6.04 11.51 -13.42
CA CYS A 512 -5.97 11.84 -14.84
C CYS A 512 -7.34 12.28 -15.32
N ILE A 513 -7.42 13.39 -16.05
CA ILE A 513 -8.59 13.77 -16.84
C ILE A 513 -8.29 13.45 -18.30
N VAL A 514 -9.11 12.57 -18.88
CA VAL A 514 -8.95 12.06 -20.25
C VAL A 514 -10.06 12.64 -21.12
N SER A 515 -9.66 13.37 -22.14
CA SER A 515 -10.53 13.96 -23.16
C SER A 515 -10.19 13.38 -24.55
N PRO A 516 -11.01 13.64 -25.58
CA PRO A 516 -10.65 13.29 -26.96
C PRO A 516 -9.27 13.80 -27.39
N GLU A 517 -8.92 15.05 -27.06
CA GLU A 517 -7.68 15.70 -27.50
C GLU A 517 -6.54 15.63 -26.47
N ARG A 518 -6.83 15.13 -25.27
CA ARG A 518 -5.84 14.89 -24.21
C ARG A 518 -5.97 13.49 -23.63
N LEU A 519 -5.15 12.58 -24.18
CA LEU A 519 -5.00 11.22 -23.69
C LEU A 519 -4.48 11.20 -22.25
N GLY A 520 -4.72 10.09 -21.54
CA GLY A 520 -4.06 9.82 -20.28
C GLY A 520 -2.54 9.83 -20.46
N LEU A 521 -1.82 10.49 -19.54
CA LEU A 521 -0.37 10.73 -19.65
C LEU A 521 0.49 9.47 -19.82
N CYS A 522 -0.04 8.29 -19.49
CA CYS A 522 0.63 7.02 -19.76
C CYS A 522 0.75 6.73 -21.27
N GLY A 523 -0.15 7.26 -22.10
CA GLY A 523 -0.30 7.00 -23.54
C GLY A 523 -1.23 5.82 -23.88
N ALA A 524 -1.65 5.01 -22.90
CA ALA A 524 -2.48 3.82 -23.13
C ALA A 524 -3.99 4.05 -22.95
N TYR A 525 -4.43 5.10 -22.26
CA TYR A 525 -5.85 5.36 -22.05
C TYR A 525 -6.30 6.57 -22.86
N THR A 526 -7.21 6.33 -23.78
CA THR A 526 -7.89 7.34 -24.57
C THR A 526 -9.30 7.55 -24.02
N TRP A 527 -10.01 8.57 -24.51
CA TRP A 527 -11.39 8.82 -24.09
C TRP A 527 -12.31 7.62 -24.37
N ILE A 528 -12.13 6.95 -25.51
CA ILE A 528 -12.90 5.76 -25.90
C ILE A 528 -12.59 4.59 -24.96
N ASP A 529 -11.32 4.40 -24.59
CA ASP A 529 -10.91 3.35 -23.66
C ASP A 529 -11.51 3.57 -22.26
N CYS A 530 -11.52 4.81 -21.77
CA CYS A 530 -12.13 5.13 -20.50
C CYS A 530 -13.64 4.89 -20.51
N LYS A 531 -14.31 5.22 -21.62
CA LYS A 531 -15.73 4.91 -21.81
C LYS A 531 -15.98 3.40 -21.81
N ALA A 532 -15.20 2.65 -22.58
CA ALA A 532 -15.30 1.19 -22.66
C ALA A 532 -15.04 0.54 -21.28
N SER A 533 -14.02 1.00 -20.55
CA SER A 533 -13.71 0.57 -19.19
C SER A 533 -14.87 0.81 -18.22
N TYR A 534 -15.53 1.97 -18.29
CA TYR A 534 -16.73 2.26 -17.49
C TYR A 534 -17.92 1.36 -17.85
N GLU A 535 -18.15 1.10 -19.15
CA GLU A 535 -19.21 0.19 -19.60
C GLU A 535 -18.96 -1.26 -19.14
N MET A 536 -17.69 -1.68 -19.11
CA MET A 536 -17.28 -2.99 -18.57
C MET A 536 -17.47 -3.05 -17.04
N ASN A 537 -17.10 -2.00 -16.32
CA ASN A 537 -17.20 -1.93 -14.87
C ASN A 537 -17.54 -0.50 -14.40
N PRO A 538 -18.83 -0.21 -14.14
CA PRO A 538 -19.26 1.11 -13.67
C PRO A 538 -18.69 1.54 -12.32
N LYS A 539 -18.17 0.59 -11.52
CA LYS A 539 -17.49 0.85 -10.24
C LYS A 539 -15.95 0.88 -10.37
N GLY A 540 -15.44 0.82 -11.61
CA GLY A 540 -14.01 0.81 -11.91
C GLY A 540 -13.33 2.16 -11.76
N ALA A 541 -12.05 2.20 -12.14
CA ALA A 541 -11.20 3.39 -12.00
C ALA A 541 -11.53 4.51 -13.00
N ASN A 542 -12.31 4.23 -14.04
CA ASN A 542 -12.73 5.21 -15.02
C ASN A 542 -14.17 5.63 -14.74
N GLN A 543 -14.39 6.93 -14.51
CA GLN A 543 -15.71 7.48 -14.22
C GLN A 543 -16.00 8.65 -15.16
N PRO A 544 -17.23 8.75 -15.71
CA PRO A 544 -17.63 9.89 -16.52
C PRO A 544 -17.71 11.15 -15.65
N ILE A 545 -17.30 12.27 -16.23
CA ILE A 545 -17.35 13.60 -15.62
C ILE A 545 -18.06 14.53 -16.59
N GLU A 546 -19.25 15.01 -16.20
CA GLU A 546 -19.90 16.10 -16.92
C GLU A 546 -19.05 17.37 -16.77
N LYS A 547 -18.75 18.06 -17.89
CA LYS A 547 -17.97 19.30 -17.85
C LYS A 547 -18.65 20.34 -16.94
N GLY A 548 -19.98 20.46 -17.01
CA GLY A 548 -20.72 21.48 -16.29
C GLY A 548 -20.43 22.88 -16.81
N ASN A 549 -20.47 23.89 -15.95
CA ASN A 549 -20.21 25.27 -16.34
C ASN A 549 -18.74 25.47 -16.73
N VAL A 550 -18.51 26.12 -17.87
CA VAL A 550 -17.17 26.56 -18.30
C VAL A 550 -16.75 27.78 -17.49
N ILE A 551 -15.59 27.71 -16.85
CA ILE A 551 -15.00 28.81 -16.06
C ILE A 551 -14.00 29.59 -16.94
N ASP A 552 -13.09 28.88 -17.62
CA ASP A 552 -12.08 29.46 -18.49
C ASP A 552 -11.91 28.56 -19.74
N PRO A 553 -12.48 28.92 -20.91
CA PRO A 553 -12.38 28.09 -22.11
C PRO A 553 -10.97 28.06 -22.72
N GLU A 554 -10.15 29.11 -22.49
CA GLU A 554 -8.81 29.19 -23.07
C GLU A 554 -7.85 28.26 -22.32
N ARG A 555 -7.95 28.22 -20.99
CA ARG A 555 -7.13 27.33 -20.16
C ARG A 555 -7.75 25.95 -19.95
N GLY A 556 -9.01 25.77 -20.35
CA GLY A 556 -9.76 24.53 -20.13
C GLY A 556 -10.04 24.31 -18.65
N GLU A 557 -10.81 25.22 -18.03
CA GLU A 557 -11.29 25.08 -16.66
C GLU A 557 -12.81 24.95 -16.64
N TRP A 558 -13.30 23.92 -15.94
CA TRP A 558 -14.72 23.65 -15.80
C TRP A 558 -15.08 23.30 -14.35
N GLU A 559 -16.26 23.73 -13.92
CA GLU A 559 -16.74 23.52 -12.56
C GLU A 559 -16.90 22.03 -12.23
N GLY A 560 -17.46 21.23 -13.15
CA GLY A 560 -17.68 19.80 -12.94
C GLY A 560 -16.38 19.02 -12.77
N ILE A 561 -15.36 19.37 -13.55
CA ILE A 561 -14.02 18.76 -13.47
C ILE A 561 -13.34 19.14 -12.16
N ASN A 562 -13.33 20.41 -11.77
CA ASN A 562 -12.74 20.86 -10.51
C ASN A 562 -13.37 20.15 -9.31
N LYS A 563 -14.71 20.06 -9.27
CA LYS A 563 -15.42 19.35 -8.20
C LYS A 563 -15.03 17.88 -8.13
N PHE A 564 -15.02 17.19 -9.28
CA PHE A 564 -14.64 15.78 -9.32
C PHE A 564 -13.21 15.56 -8.86
N VAL A 565 -12.26 16.36 -9.37
CA VAL A 565 -10.85 16.29 -8.97
C VAL A 565 -10.68 16.57 -7.49
N TYR A 566 -11.36 17.56 -6.92
CA TYR A 566 -11.30 17.84 -5.48
C TYR A 566 -11.77 16.65 -4.65
N GLU A 567 -12.89 16.03 -5.02
CA GLU A 567 -13.41 14.84 -4.33
C GLU A 567 -12.47 13.64 -4.45
N LYS A 568 -11.92 13.38 -5.65
CA LYS A 568 -11.11 12.18 -5.93
C LYS A 568 -9.62 12.33 -5.63
N SER A 569 -9.12 13.54 -5.43
CA SER A 569 -7.73 13.82 -5.03
C SER A 569 -7.55 13.88 -3.51
N ASN A 570 -8.50 13.35 -2.73
CA ASN A 570 -8.54 13.50 -1.27
C ASN A 570 -8.52 14.97 -0.82
N ARG A 571 -9.21 15.84 -1.57
CA ARG A 571 -9.30 17.29 -1.34
C ARG A 571 -7.96 18.03 -1.45
N ALA A 572 -6.98 17.44 -2.15
CA ALA A 572 -5.65 18.04 -2.31
C ALA A 572 -5.58 19.01 -3.51
N ILE A 573 -6.43 18.84 -4.52
CA ILE A 573 -6.41 19.62 -5.76
C ILE A 573 -7.77 20.29 -5.93
N GLU A 574 -7.80 21.62 -5.89
CA GLU A 574 -9.05 22.39 -5.98
C GLU A 574 -9.40 22.80 -7.41
N ARG A 575 -8.37 23.02 -8.25
CA ARG A 575 -8.50 23.58 -9.59
C ARG A 575 -7.54 22.89 -10.54
N VAL A 576 -7.99 22.74 -11.79
CA VAL A 576 -7.19 22.15 -12.87
C VAL A 576 -7.43 22.93 -14.15
N HIS A 577 -6.35 23.25 -14.85
CA HIS A 577 -6.36 23.77 -16.21
C HIS A 577 -5.93 22.68 -17.19
N HIS A 578 -6.82 22.32 -18.11
CA HIS A 578 -6.61 21.23 -19.05
C HIS A 578 -5.72 21.59 -20.24
N TYR A 579 -5.53 22.89 -20.52
CA TYR A 579 -4.73 23.37 -21.65
C TYR A 579 -3.55 24.26 -21.23
N SER A 580 -3.22 24.31 -19.92
CA SER A 580 -2.14 25.15 -19.40
C SER A 580 -1.19 24.40 -18.47
N ILE A 581 0.11 24.46 -18.75
CA ILE A 581 1.15 23.98 -17.83
C ILE A 581 1.63 25.05 -16.83
N MET A 582 1.28 26.32 -17.08
CA MET A 582 1.79 27.47 -16.33
C MET A 582 0.95 27.80 -15.09
N SER A 583 -0.28 27.32 -15.04
CA SER A 583 -1.23 27.63 -13.98
C SER A 583 -2.13 26.43 -13.75
N TYR A 584 -2.25 25.98 -12.49
CA TYR A 584 -3.02 24.80 -12.07
C TYR A 584 -2.92 23.59 -13.02
N PRO A 585 -1.71 23.16 -13.42
CA PRO A 585 -1.58 22.02 -14.32
C PRO A 585 -2.15 20.76 -13.68
N GLU A 586 -2.63 19.84 -14.53
CA GLU A 586 -2.89 18.48 -14.06
C GLU A 586 -1.65 17.87 -13.41
N THR A 587 -1.88 17.11 -12.33
CA THR A 587 -0.81 16.38 -11.67
C THR A 587 -0.32 15.22 -12.53
N SER A 588 0.83 14.65 -12.18
CA SER A 588 1.39 13.47 -12.84
C SER A 588 1.66 12.37 -11.82
N CYS A 589 1.44 11.11 -12.18
CA CYS A 589 1.72 9.97 -11.30
C CYS A 589 3.16 9.45 -11.40
N GLY A 590 3.67 9.22 -12.61
CA GLY A 590 5.02 8.65 -12.80
C GLY A 590 5.16 7.70 -13.98
N CYS A 591 4.07 7.37 -14.69
CA CYS A 591 4.09 6.50 -15.87
C CYS A 591 4.11 7.29 -17.21
N PHE A 592 4.37 8.60 -17.18
CA PHE A 592 4.45 9.42 -18.40
C PHE A 592 5.54 8.94 -19.36
N GLU A 593 5.25 8.99 -20.65
CA GLU A 593 6.22 8.66 -21.72
C GLU A 593 7.24 9.78 -21.92
N CYS A 594 6.78 11.03 -21.79
CA CYS A 594 7.58 12.24 -21.95
C CYS A 594 7.31 13.23 -20.81
N ILE A 595 8.27 14.11 -20.54
CA ILE A 595 8.13 15.26 -19.63
C ILE A 595 8.29 16.54 -20.46
N VAL A 596 7.39 17.50 -20.23
CA VAL A 596 7.50 18.86 -20.74
C VAL A 596 8.07 19.76 -19.64
N GLY A 597 9.20 20.43 -19.93
CA GLY A 597 9.85 21.38 -19.03
C GLY A 597 9.85 22.79 -19.61
N VAL A 598 9.51 23.80 -18.81
CA VAL A 598 9.55 25.20 -19.24
C VAL A 598 10.99 25.70 -19.30
N ILE A 599 11.35 26.39 -20.38
CA ILE A 599 12.68 27.00 -20.60
C ILE A 599 12.51 28.51 -20.77
N PRO A 600 12.61 29.29 -19.68
CA PRO A 600 12.38 30.74 -19.70
C PRO A 600 13.27 31.48 -20.69
N GLU A 601 14.55 31.13 -20.79
CA GLU A 601 15.55 31.77 -21.67
C GLU A 601 15.20 31.61 -23.15
N ALA A 602 14.50 30.53 -23.50
CA ALA A 602 14.04 30.26 -24.86
C ALA A 602 12.61 30.77 -25.11
N ASN A 603 11.94 31.31 -24.08
CA ASN A 603 10.50 31.62 -24.11
C ASN A 603 9.67 30.46 -24.66
N GLY A 604 9.99 29.24 -24.21
CA GLY A 604 9.42 28.01 -24.77
C GLY A 604 9.49 26.83 -23.81
N VAL A 605 9.36 25.64 -24.37
CA VAL A 605 9.42 24.37 -23.62
C VAL A 605 10.42 23.41 -24.25
N MET A 606 11.00 22.54 -23.43
CA MET A 606 11.70 21.34 -23.86
C MET A 606 10.84 20.11 -23.59
N ILE A 607 11.02 19.07 -24.41
CA ILE A 607 10.37 17.76 -24.20
C ILE A 607 11.48 16.72 -24.12
N VAL A 608 11.42 15.86 -23.10
CA VAL A 608 12.33 14.74 -22.94
C VAL A 608 11.53 13.45 -22.77
N ASN A 609 11.93 12.40 -23.48
CA ASN A 609 11.32 11.06 -23.35
C ASN A 609 12.03 10.24 -22.26
N ARG A 610 11.38 9.15 -21.82
CA ARG A 610 11.77 8.30 -20.70
C ARG A 610 13.16 7.67 -20.80
#